data_AF-A0A4V2M7U6-F1
#
_entry.id   AF-A0A4V2M7U6-F1
#
_cell.length_a   1.000
_cell.length_b   1.000
_cell.length_c   1.000
_cell.angle_alpha   90.00
_cell.angle_beta   90.00
_cell.angle_gamma   90.00
#
_symmetry.space_group_name_H-M   'P 1'
#
loop_
_entity.id
_entity.type
_entity.pdbx_description
1 polymer ?
#
loop_
_entity_poly.entity_id
_entity_poly.type
_entity_poly.pdbx_seq_one_letter_code
_entity_poly.pdbx_strand_id
1 'polypeptide(L)'
;MNIVWALVITVLTTAVTVTAMLFVRRRAPQGSYFSDGDRASGVFGVLATGFSVLLGFIIFLSFTSYDQSRAGAESEATIVAQQLQTAQFLPVNARTDLTGELICYARSVAGVEWNAVNTGTLGNSVNPWGVEMFRTISAVDPRTPVEQSAYDRWMDQTADREQARIDRVHGAEGIIPTPLWLVLSVISAVIFVYLLFFADPGERAVTQGVLMGSVTVVITLMLFLLVFFDHPHGDGVGRLQPTAMERTISLIDSQTKLIGLTVTPPCDDDGNRR
;
A
#
# COMPACT_ATOMS: atom_id res chain seq x y z
N MET A 1 4.93 9.98 -0.46
CA MET A 1 5.44 10.99 0.52
C MET A 1 6.93 10.77 0.71
N ASN A 2 7.77 11.77 0.44
CA ASN A 2 9.24 11.62 0.56
C ASN A 2 9.64 11.56 2.05
N ILE A 3 10.57 10.69 2.42
CA ILE A 3 11.15 10.59 3.79
C ILE A 3 11.65 11.95 4.26
N VAL A 4 12.19 12.76 3.35
CA VAL A 4 12.62 14.14 3.63
C VAL A 4 11.47 15.00 4.15
N TRP A 5 10.28 14.92 3.52
CA TRP A 5 9.10 15.66 3.98
C TRP A 5 8.62 15.17 5.34
N ALA A 6 8.61 13.85 5.58
CA ALA A 6 8.26 13.31 6.89
C ALA A 6 9.22 13.82 7.99
N LEU A 7 10.53 13.86 7.71
CA LEU A 7 11.53 14.39 8.62
C LEU A 7 11.34 15.90 8.86
N VAL A 8 11.15 16.69 7.81
CA VAL A 8 10.91 18.14 7.91
C VAL A 8 9.66 18.43 8.73
N ILE A 9 8.55 17.75 8.46
CA ILE A 9 7.30 17.94 9.20
C ILE A 9 7.47 17.51 10.66
N THR A 10 8.16 16.40 10.93
CA THR A 10 8.45 15.96 12.31
C THR A 10 9.26 17.03 13.04
N VAL A 11 10.37 17.51 12.47
CA VAL A 11 11.20 18.55 13.08
C VAL A 11 10.44 19.84 13.31
N LEU A 12 9.65 20.30 12.34
CA LEU A 12 8.82 21.51 12.46
C LEU A 12 7.76 21.34 13.55
N THR A 13 7.06 20.20 13.58
CA THR A 13 6.02 19.94 14.57
C THR A 13 6.62 19.88 15.97
N THR A 14 7.76 19.19 16.14
CA THR A 14 8.52 19.17 17.39
C THR A 14 9.00 20.57 17.80
N ALA A 15 9.49 21.38 16.87
CA ALA A 15 9.90 22.75 17.17
C ALA A 15 8.71 23.60 17.65
N VAL A 16 7.55 23.48 17.01
CA VAL A 16 6.32 24.17 17.39
C VAL A 16 5.85 23.74 18.78
N THR A 17 5.76 22.44 19.05
CA THR A 17 5.28 21.93 20.34
C THR A 17 6.24 22.29 21.48
N VAL A 18 7.55 22.16 21.28
CA VAL A 18 8.56 22.57 22.26
C VAL A 18 8.51 24.07 22.49
N THR A 19 8.37 24.88 21.44
CA THR A 19 8.24 26.34 21.59
C THR A 19 6.98 26.71 22.38
N ALA A 20 5.85 26.05 22.11
CA ALA A 20 4.62 26.23 22.88
C ALA A 20 4.84 25.87 24.37
N MET A 21 5.49 24.74 24.65
CA MET A 21 5.84 24.31 26.00
C MET A 21 6.70 25.35 26.72
N LEU A 22 7.77 25.84 26.08
CA LEU A 22 8.66 26.84 26.64
C LEU A 22 7.99 28.21 26.81
N PHE A 23 6.99 28.52 25.99
CA PHE A 23 6.20 29.74 26.13
C PHE A 23 5.20 29.64 27.30
N VAL A 24 4.47 28.54 27.42
CA VAL A 24 3.55 28.26 28.55
C VAL A 24 4.32 28.24 29.87
N ARG A 25 5.51 27.64 29.87
CA ARG A 25 6.44 27.63 31.02
C ARG A 25 6.75 29.02 31.57
N ARG A 26 6.77 30.07 30.74
CA ARG A 26 7.04 31.46 31.22
C ARG A 26 5.92 32.02 32.09
N ARG A 27 4.69 31.50 31.98
CA ARG A 27 3.52 31.95 32.73
C ARG A 27 3.01 30.90 33.74
N ALA A 28 3.61 29.72 33.77
CA ALA A 28 3.18 28.65 34.65
C ALA A 28 3.60 28.88 36.10
N PRO A 29 2.83 28.39 37.08
CA PRO A 29 3.22 28.40 38.49
C PRO A 29 4.42 27.47 38.73
N GLN A 30 5.21 27.76 39.79
CA GLN A 30 6.28 26.85 40.20
C GLN A 30 5.69 25.50 40.61
N GLY A 31 6.25 24.40 40.10
CA GLY A 31 5.77 23.05 40.37
C GLY A 31 4.69 22.54 39.39
N SER A 32 4.42 23.24 38.29
CA SER A 32 3.39 22.95 37.26
C SER A 32 1.96 23.34 37.63
N TYR A 33 1.03 23.26 36.67
CA TYR A 33 -0.40 23.53 36.91
C TYR A 33 -1.09 22.43 37.72
N PHE A 34 -0.43 21.29 37.94
CA PHE A 34 -0.97 20.19 38.73
C PHE A 34 -0.51 20.28 40.18
N SER A 35 -1.46 20.18 41.12
CA SER A 35 -1.17 20.14 42.56
C SER A 35 -0.56 18.79 43.00
N ASP A 36 -0.84 17.72 42.26
CA ASP A 36 -0.35 16.36 42.49
C ASP A 36 0.14 15.78 41.16
N GLY A 37 1.45 15.84 40.95
CA GLY A 37 2.10 15.40 39.71
C GLY A 37 2.00 13.89 39.49
N ASP A 38 1.92 13.08 40.56
CA ASP A 38 1.80 11.63 40.46
C ASP A 38 0.41 11.23 39.94
N ARG A 39 -0.64 11.87 40.45
CA ARG A 39 -2.00 11.69 39.90
C ARG A 39 -2.08 12.15 38.45
N ALA A 40 -1.48 13.29 38.13
CA ALA A 40 -1.48 13.81 36.76
C ALA A 40 -0.74 12.89 35.79
N SER A 41 0.39 12.32 36.21
CA SER A 41 1.17 11.33 35.45
C SER A 41 0.37 10.03 35.24
N GLY A 42 -0.35 9.57 36.27
CA GLY A 42 -1.24 8.42 36.16
C GLY A 42 -2.33 8.59 35.09
N VAL A 43 -3.00 9.75 35.06
CA VAL A 43 -4.03 10.06 34.04
C VAL A 43 -3.41 10.20 32.64
N PHE A 44 -2.23 10.83 32.53
CA PHE A 44 -1.49 10.87 31.27
C PHE A 44 -1.17 9.46 30.77
N GLY A 45 -0.73 8.57 31.67
CA GLY A 45 -0.46 7.17 31.36
C GLY A 45 -1.66 6.47 30.74
N VAL A 46 -2.87 6.68 31.27
CA VAL A 46 -4.10 6.11 30.70
C VAL A 46 -4.39 6.66 29.30
N LEU A 47 -4.31 7.99 29.12
CA LEU A 47 -4.53 8.63 27.80
C LEU A 47 -3.52 8.16 26.75
N ALA A 48 -2.23 8.18 27.08
CA ALA A 48 -1.14 7.79 26.21
C ALA A 48 -1.19 6.30 25.86
N THR A 49 -1.51 5.44 26.84
CA THR A 49 -1.66 4.00 26.61
C THR A 49 -2.85 3.71 25.71
N GLY A 50 -4.01 4.32 25.96
CA GLY A 50 -5.19 4.16 25.11
C GLY A 50 -4.94 4.59 23.67
N PHE A 51 -4.29 5.74 23.47
CA PHE A 51 -3.87 6.20 22.16
C PHE A 51 -2.89 5.23 21.48
N SER A 52 -1.88 4.77 22.20
CA SER A 52 -0.85 3.86 21.66
C SER A 52 -1.44 2.51 21.25
N VAL A 53 -2.37 1.97 22.03
CA VAL A 53 -3.07 0.71 21.70
C VAL A 53 -3.93 0.89 20.45
N LEU A 54 -4.77 1.94 20.41
CA LEU A 54 -5.62 2.22 19.25
C LEU A 54 -4.77 2.42 17.99
N LEU A 55 -3.77 3.29 18.06
CA LEU A 55 -2.88 3.58 16.94
C LEU A 55 -2.12 2.34 16.48
N GLY A 56 -1.62 1.51 17.41
CA GLY A 56 -0.95 0.25 17.10
C GLY A 56 -1.84 -0.72 16.32
N PHE A 57 -3.11 -0.88 16.71
CA PHE A 57 -4.06 -1.71 15.97
C PHE A 57 -4.36 -1.17 14.58
N ILE A 58 -4.54 0.15 14.42
CA ILE A 58 -4.81 0.73 13.09
C ILE A 58 -3.58 0.58 12.19
N ILE A 59 -2.37 0.81 12.71
CA ILE A 59 -1.11 0.55 11.96
C ILE A 59 -1.02 -0.91 11.54
N PHE A 60 -1.34 -1.86 12.44
CA PHE A 60 -1.32 -3.29 12.12
C PHE A 60 -2.30 -3.65 10.99
N LEU A 61 -3.55 -3.20 11.07
CA LEU A 61 -4.55 -3.45 10.03
C LEU A 61 -4.15 -2.83 8.69
N SER A 62 -3.60 -1.61 8.73
CA SER A 62 -3.10 -0.92 7.55
C SER A 62 -1.92 -1.66 6.93
N PHE A 63 -0.99 -2.20 7.74
CA PHE A 63 0.08 -3.07 7.27
C PHE A 63 -0.44 -4.37 6.66
N THR A 64 -1.44 -5.01 7.26
CA THR A 64 -2.06 -6.22 6.69
C THR A 64 -2.65 -5.95 5.31
N SER A 65 -3.31 -4.81 5.13
CA SER A 65 -3.86 -4.43 3.83
C SER A 65 -2.76 -4.13 2.80
N TYR A 66 -1.70 -3.41 3.20
CA TYR A 66 -0.49 -3.24 2.36
C TYR A 66 0.10 -4.60 1.93
N ASP A 67 0.17 -5.56 2.84
CA ASP A 67 0.70 -6.90 2.58
C ASP A 67 -0.21 -7.70 1.62
N GLN A 68 -1.53 -7.56 1.75
CA GLN A 68 -2.50 -8.15 0.84
C GLN A 68 -2.33 -7.61 -0.59
N SER A 69 -2.16 -6.29 -0.75
CA SER A 69 -1.91 -5.69 -2.07
C SER A 69 -0.60 -6.16 -2.69
N ARG A 70 0.44 -6.32 -1.87
CA ARG A 70 1.72 -6.91 -2.30
C ARG A 70 1.56 -8.36 -2.74
N ALA A 71 0.92 -9.19 -1.91
CA ALA A 71 0.69 -10.60 -2.19
C ALA A 71 -0.22 -10.82 -3.41
N GLY A 72 -1.22 -9.96 -3.61
CA GLY A 72 -2.06 -9.95 -4.81
C GLY A 72 -1.24 -9.69 -6.07
N ALA A 73 -0.34 -8.69 -6.05
CA ALA A 73 0.54 -8.39 -7.17
C ALA A 73 1.48 -9.55 -7.53
N GLU A 74 2.05 -10.22 -6.52
CA GLU A 74 2.90 -11.41 -6.70
C GLU A 74 2.11 -12.61 -7.24
N SER A 75 0.92 -12.83 -6.71
CA SER A 75 0.04 -13.93 -7.13
C SER A 75 -0.43 -13.73 -8.57
N GLU A 76 -0.86 -12.53 -8.93
CA GLU A 76 -1.31 -12.21 -10.29
C GLU A 76 -0.18 -12.45 -11.31
N ALA A 77 1.03 -11.97 -11.01
CA ALA A 77 2.20 -12.19 -11.86
C ALA A 77 2.56 -13.68 -12.01
N THR A 78 2.39 -14.46 -10.94
CA THR A 78 2.62 -15.91 -10.97
C THR A 78 1.56 -16.62 -11.79
N ILE A 79 0.30 -16.28 -11.61
CA ILE A 79 -0.82 -16.89 -12.33
C ILE A 79 -0.73 -16.58 -13.83
N VAL A 80 -0.37 -15.36 -14.22
CA VAL A 80 -0.12 -15.01 -15.64
C VAL A 80 0.95 -15.92 -16.26
N ALA A 81 2.07 -16.14 -15.56
CA ALA A 81 3.12 -17.03 -16.04
C ALA A 81 2.63 -18.49 -16.17
N GLN A 82 1.79 -18.95 -15.25
CA GLN A 82 1.20 -20.29 -15.30
C GLN A 82 0.14 -20.41 -16.41
N GLN A 83 -0.69 -19.39 -16.63
CA GLN A 83 -1.67 -19.36 -17.72
C GLN A 83 -0.98 -19.44 -19.09
N LEU A 84 0.20 -18.83 -19.23
CA LEU A 84 1.00 -18.94 -20.45
C LEU A 84 1.45 -20.38 -20.71
N GLN A 85 1.78 -21.15 -19.67
CA GLN A 85 2.10 -22.58 -19.79
C GLN A 85 0.85 -23.40 -20.12
N THR A 86 -0.28 -23.14 -19.46
CA THR A 86 -1.57 -23.79 -19.74
C THR A 86 -1.99 -23.56 -21.21
N ALA A 87 -1.79 -22.35 -21.74
CA ALA A 87 -2.11 -22.01 -23.13
C ALA A 87 -1.38 -22.91 -24.15
N GLN A 88 -0.20 -23.44 -23.81
CA GLN A 88 0.55 -24.35 -24.68
C GLN A 88 -0.12 -25.72 -24.87
N PHE A 89 -1.11 -26.07 -24.06
CA PHE A 89 -1.89 -27.30 -24.19
C PHE A 89 -3.23 -27.10 -24.91
N LEU A 90 -3.56 -25.85 -25.27
CA LEU A 90 -4.76 -25.52 -26.04
C LEU A 90 -4.53 -25.67 -27.55
N PRO A 91 -5.61 -25.68 -28.37
CA PRO A 91 -5.51 -25.69 -29.83
C PRO A 91 -4.60 -24.58 -30.37
N VAL A 92 -3.91 -24.84 -31.47
CA VAL A 92 -2.82 -23.99 -31.99
C VAL A 92 -3.21 -22.52 -32.20
N ASN A 93 -4.43 -22.26 -32.68
CA ASN A 93 -4.94 -20.91 -32.89
C ASN A 93 -5.04 -20.16 -31.55
N ALA A 94 -5.80 -20.73 -30.59
CA ALA A 94 -5.99 -20.14 -29.27
C ALA A 94 -4.66 -20.01 -28.49
N ARG A 95 -3.77 -20.99 -28.60
CA ARG A 95 -2.43 -20.93 -27.99
C ARG A 95 -1.67 -19.67 -28.39
N THR A 96 -1.64 -19.37 -29.69
CA THR A 96 -0.87 -18.24 -30.23
C THR A 96 -1.49 -16.92 -29.79
N ASP A 97 -2.81 -16.79 -29.91
CA ASP A 97 -3.57 -15.59 -29.55
C ASP A 97 -3.49 -15.32 -28.03
N LEU A 98 -3.79 -16.31 -27.19
CA LEU A 98 -3.72 -16.19 -25.74
C LEU A 98 -2.30 -15.91 -25.24
N THR A 99 -1.27 -16.46 -25.88
CA THR A 99 0.11 -16.15 -25.50
C THR A 99 0.43 -14.67 -25.74
N GLY A 100 0.02 -14.11 -26.88
CA GLY A 100 0.18 -12.69 -27.19
C GLY A 100 -0.63 -11.80 -26.23
N GLU A 101 -1.88 -12.17 -25.98
CA GLU A 101 -2.79 -11.45 -25.08
C GLU A 101 -2.30 -11.45 -23.63
N LEU A 102 -1.75 -12.57 -23.12
CA LEU A 102 -1.16 -12.64 -21.77
C LEU A 102 0.08 -11.76 -21.64
N ILE A 103 0.94 -11.69 -22.67
CA ILE A 103 2.07 -10.76 -22.69
C ILE A 103 1.55 -9.31 -22.61
N CYS A 104 0.51 -8.99 -23.37
CA CYS A 104 -0.09 -7.67 -23.36
C CYS A 104 -0.80 -7.32 -22.05
N TYR A 105 -1.45 -8.30 -21.43
CA TYR A 105 -2.00 -8.19 -20.09
C TYR A 105 -0.91 -7.86 -19.08
N ALA A 106 0.19 -8.62 -19.09
CA ALA A 106 1.31 -8.40 -18.17
C ALA A 106 1.90 -6.99 -18.32
N ARG A 107 2.11 -6.55 -19.58
CA ARG A 107 2.59 -5.20 -19.91
C ARG A 107 1.63 -4.12 -19.45
N SER A 108 0.33 -4.28 -19.69
CA SER A 108 -0.67 -3.29 -19.26
C SER A 108 -0.76 -3.22 -17.73
N VAL A 109 -0.62 -4.35 -17.03
CA VAL A 109 -0.57 -4.39 -15.56
C VAL A 109 0.66 -3.65 -15.04
N ALA A 110 1.84 -3.85 -15.64
CA ALA A 110 3.08 -3.20 -15.21
C ALA A 110 3.16 -1.71 -15.61
N GLY A 111 2.55 -1.34 -16.74
CA GLY A 111 2.57 0.02 -17.29
C GLY A 111 1.32 0.82 -16.90
N VAL A 112 0.36 0.87 -17.82
CA VAL A 112 -0.81 1.79 -17.75
C VAL A 112 -1.63 1.58 -16.49
N GLU A 113 -1.90 0.33 -16.11
CA GLU A 113 -2.73 0.01 -14.95
C GLU A 113 -2.02 0.31 -13.64
N TRP A 114 -0.72 0.00 -13.53
CA TRP A 114 0.07 0.35 -12.33
C TRP A 114 0.13 1.86 -12.13
N ASN A 115 0.35 2.61 -13.22
CA ASN A 115 0.36 4.06 -13.17
C ASN A 115 -0.99 4.61 -12.71
N ALA A 116 -2.10 4.09 -13.25
CA ALA A 116 -3.44 4.49 -12.85
C ALA A 116 -3.74 4.20 -11.37
N VAL A 117 -3.23 3.10 -10.81
CA VAL A 117 -3.32 2.81 -9.38
C VAL A 117 -2.48 3.81 -8.58
N ASN A 118 -1.25 4.09 -9.01
CA ASN A 118 -0.36 5.05 -8.36
C ASN A 118 -0.94 6.47 -8.30
N THR A 119 -1.68 6.88 -9.34
CA THR A 119 -2.31 8.21 -9.42
C THR A 119 -3.74 8.24 -8.85
N GLY A 120 -4.28 7.10 -8.41
CA GLY A 120 -5.66 7.00 -7.90
C GLY A 120 -6.74 7.17 -8.98
N THR A 121 -6.41 6.92 -10.25
CA THR A 121 -7.31 7.09 -11.40
C THR A 121 -7.82 5.77 -11.98
N LEU A 122 -7.48 4.63 -11.39
CA LEU A 122 -7.92 3.32 -11.88
C LEU A 122 -9.45 3.18 -11.89
N GLY A 123 -10.11 3.63 -10.81
CA GLY A 123 -11.56 3.49 -10.63
C GLY A 123 -12.07 2.07 -10.89
N ASN A 124 -13.22 1.94 -11.56
CA ASN A 124 -13.81 0.66 -11.96
C ASN A 124 -13.37 0.18 -13.36
N SER A 125 -12.17 0.59 -13.81
CA SER A 125 -11.69 0.20 -15.13
C SER A 125 -11.39 -1.31 -15.21
N VAL A 126 -11.80 -1.90 -16.33
CA VAL A 126 -11.51 -3.30 -16.66
C VAL A 126 -10.23 -3.36 -17.49
N ASN A 127 -9.38 -4.35 -17.23
CA ASN A 127 -8.24 -4.59 -18.08
C ASN A 127 -8.71 -5.10 -19.47
N PRO A 128 -8.41 -4.39 -20.57
CA PRO A 128 -8.93 -4.73 -21.90
C PRO A 128 -8.43 -6.10 -22.40
N TRP A 129 -7.24 -6.54 -21.99
CA TRP A 129 -6.70 -7.85 -22.38
C TRP A 129 -7.40 -9.00 -21.66
N GLY A 130 -7.94 -8.76 -20.45
CA GLY A 130 -8.83 -9.72 -19.79
C GLY A 130 -10.08 -10.03 -20.63
N VAL A 131 -10.65 -9.00 -21.27
CA VAL A 131 -11.81 -9.14 -22.16
C VAL A 131 -11.44 -9.87 -23.46
N GLU A 132 -10.26 -9.59 -24.03
CA GLU A 132 -9.81 -10.26 -25.25
C GLU A 132 -9.54 -11.76 -24.98
N MET A 133 -8.83 -12.09 -23.90
CA MET A 133 -8.62 -13.47 -23.45
C MET A 133 -9.93 -14.22 -23.25
N PHE A 134 -10.95 -13.56 -22.68
CA PHE A 134 -12.28 -14.15 -22.52
C PHE A 134 -12.93 -14.47 -23.89
N ARG A 135 -12.80 -13.59 -24.88
CA ARG A 135 -13.33 -13.84 -26.24
C ARG A 135 -12.61 -15.01 -26.90
N THR A 136 -11.28 -15.02 -26.82
CA THR A 136 -10.44 -16.06 -27.42
C THR A 136 -10.74 -17.43 -26.80
N ILE A 137 -10.79 -17.55 -25.47
CA ILE A 137 -11.10 -18.83 -24.82
C ILE A 137 -12.54 -19.28 -25.07
N SER A 138 -13.52 -18.35 -25.15
CA SER A 138 -14.93 -18.70 -25.39
C SER A 138 -15.16 -19.33 -26.77
N ALA A 139 -14.25 -19.11 -27.72
CA ALA A 139 -14.29 -19.72 -29.05
C ALA A 139 -13.59 -21.09 -29.12
N VAL A 140 -12.95 -21.53 -28.04
CA VAL A 140 -12.25 -22.82 -27.98
C VAL A 140 -13.26 -23.95 -27.80
N ASP A 141 -13.14 -24.97 -28.66
CA ASP A 141 -13.89 -26.23 -28.57
C ASP A 141 -12.88 -27.38 -28.40
N PRO A 142 -12.59 -27.81 -27.16
CA PRO A 142 -11.61 -28.86 -26.88
C PRO A 142 -11.98 -30.19 -27.56
N ARG A 143 -11.04 -30.80 -28.28
CA ARG A 143 -11.22 -32.06 -29.02
C ARG A 143 -10.53 -33.25 -28.37
N THR A 144 -9.59 -33.01 -27.46
CA THR A 144 -8.83 -34.05 -26.77
C THR A 144 -8.94 -33.94 -25.25
N PRO A 145 -8.70 -35.04 -24.49
CA PRO A 145 -8.67 -34.97 -23.02
C PRO A 145 -7.62 -34.00 -22.47
N VAL A 146 -6.50 -33.82 -23.18
CA VAL A 146 -5.45 -32.85 -22.81
C VAL A 146 -5.96 -31.43 -22.97
N GLU A 147 -6.61 -31.12 -24.09
CA GLU A 147 -7.21 -29.80 -24.34
C GLU A 147 -8.34 -29.51 -23.35
N GLN A 148 -9.18 -30.49 -23.02
CA GLN A 148 -10.25 -30.32 -22.03
C GLN A 148 -9.67 -29.99 -20.65
N SER A 149 -8.66 -30.75 -20.20
CA SER A 149 -7.99 -30.47 -18.92
C SER A 149 -7.32 -29.10 -18.89
N ALA A 150 -6.76 -28.64 -20.03
CA ALA A 150 -6.17 -27.32 -20.13
C ALA A 150 -7.22 -26.20 -20.12
N TYR A 151 -8.36 -26.41 -20.77
CA TYR A 151 -9.50 -25.49 -20.75
C TYR A 151 -10.07 -25.33 -19.34
N ASP A 152 -10.29 -26.43 -18.62
CA ASP A 152 -10.78 -26.39 -17.24
C ASP A 152 -9.79 -25.65 -16.34
N ARG A 153 -8.49 -25.97 -16.47
CA ARG A 153 -7.43 -25.29 -15.70
C ARG A 153 -7.33 -23.80 -16.02
N TRP A 154 -7.55 -23.41 -17.28
CA TRP A 154 -7.55 -22.00 -17.69
C TRP A 154 -8.67 -21.22 -16.99
N MET A 155 -9.85 -21.81 -16.84
CA MET A 155 -10.98 -21.17 -16.15
C MET A 155 -10.70 -20.95 -14.67
N ASP A 156 -10.14 -21.96 -13.98
CA ASP A 156 -9.70 -21.82 -12.59
C ASP A 156 -8.67 -20.70 -12.45
N GLN A 157 -7.64 -20.71 -13.30
CA GLN A 157 -6.60 -19.68 -13.29
C GLN A 157 -7.13 -18.30 -13.64
N THR A 158 -8.18 -18.20 -14.45
CA THR A 158 -8.84 -16.92 -14.76
C THR A 158 -9.52 -16.37 -13.52
N ALA A 159 -10.25 -17.20 -12.78
CA ALA A 159 -10.84 -16.80 -11.50
C ALA A 159 -9.77 -16.37 -10.49
N ASP A 160 -8.69 -17.15 -10.36
CA ASP A 160 -7.57 -16.83 -9.47
C ASP A 160 -6.87 -15.52 -9.88
N ARG A 161 -6.67 -15.27 -11.18
CA ARG A 161 -6.05 -14.03 -11.69
C ARG A 161 -6.90 -12.81 -11.37
N GLU A 162 -8.22 -12.90 -11.56
CA GLU A 162 -9.13 -11.79 -11.25
C GLU A 162 -9.18 -11.52 -9.74
N GLN A 163 -9.18 -12.56 -8.89
CA GLN A 163 -9.07 -12.39 -7.45
C GLN A 163 -7.75 -11.74 -7.05
N ALA A 164 -6.63 -12.21 -7.61
CA ALA A 164 -5.31 -11.62 -7.36
C ALA A 164 -5.22 -10.16 -7.81
N ARG A 165 -5.91 -9.79 -8.90
CA ARG A 165 -6.05 -8.40 -9.34
C ARG A 165 -6.83 -7.56 -8.34
N ILE A 166 -7.96 -8.07 -7.83
CA ILE A 166 -8.76 -7.41 -6.77
C ILE A 166 -7.89 -7.17 -5.53
N ASP A 167 -7.14 -8.18 -5.11
CA ASP A 167 -6.22 -8.07 -3.98
C ASP A 167 -5.10 -7.07 -4.26
N ARG A 168 -4.49 -7.07 -5.46
CA ARG A 168 -3.44 -6.11 -5.85
C ARG A 168 -3.89 -4.66 -5.73
N VAL A 169 -5.10 -4.36 -6.22
CA VAL A 169 -5.64 -2.98 -6.23
C VAL A 169 -6.37 -2.64 -4.93
N HIS A 170 -6.39 -3.57 -3.98
CA HIS A 170 -6.91 -3.32 -2.64
C HIS A 170 -6.12 -2.16 -2.00
N GLY A 171 -6.83 -1.26 -1.33
CA GLY A 171 -6.21 -0.09 -0.71
C GLY A 171 -5.77 1.02 -1.68
N ALA A 172 -6.11 0.95 -2.98
CA ALA A 172 -5.83 2.03 -3.94
C ALA A 172 -6.44 3.39 -3.54
N GLU A 173 -7.55 3.41 -2.80
CA GLU A 173 -8.26 4.63 -2.36
C GLU A 173 -8.04 4.98 -0.87
N GLY A 174 -7.15 4.27 -0.17
CA GLY A 174 -7.02 4.38 1.28
C GLY A 174 -7.99 3.45 2.03
N ILE A 175 -7.53 2.90 3.15
CA ILE A 175 -8.26 1.87 3.90
C ILE A 175 -8.91 2.48 5.15
N ILE A 176 -8.29 3.54 5.69
CA ILE A 176 -8.69 4.13 6.95
C ILE A 176 -9.82 5.15 6.74
N PRO A 177 -11.02 4.91 7.27
CA PRO A 177 -12.14 5.83 7.13
C PRO A 177 -11.88 7.14 7.88
N THR A 178 -12.43 8.24 7.36
CA THR A 178 -12.26 9.60 7.90
C THR A 178 -12.59 9.78 9.39
N PRO A 179 -13.54 9.04 10.02
CA PRO A 179 -13.78 9.18 11.46
C PRO A 179 -12.58 8.73 12.31
N LEU A 180 -11.80 7.73 11.88
CA LEU A 180 -10.62 7.30 12.63
C LEU A 180 -9.54 8.38 12.62
N TRP A 181 -9.33 9.04 11.48
CA TRP A 181 -8.43 10.19 11.38
C TRP A 181 -8.83 11.33 12.34
N LEU A 182 -10.13 11.61 12.44
CA LEU A 182 -10.64 12.61 13.38
C LEU A 182 -10.37 12.21 14.83
N VAL A 183 -10.65 10.96 15.21
CA VAL A 183 -10.40 10.45 16.57
C VAL A 183 -8.91 10.52 16.93
N LEU A 184 -8.01 10.06 16.04
CA LEU A 184 -6.56 10.12 16.27
C LEU A 184 -6.06 11.56 16.44
N SER A 185 -6.59 12.49 15.63
CA SER A 185 -6.25 13.91 15.69
C SER A 185 -6.69 14.54 17.02
N VAL A 186 -7.93 14.26 17.43
CA VAL A 186 -8.49 14.77 18.70
C VAL A 186 -7.72 14.23 19.90
N ILE A 187 -7.46 12.92 19.95
CA ILE A 187 -6.71 12.32 21.07
C ILE A 187 -5.27 12.87 21.12
N SER A 188 -4.61 13.01 19.97
CA SER A 188 -3.27 13.61 19.90
C SER A 188 -3.28 15.06 20.44
N ALA A 189 -4.27 15.86 20.04
CA ALA A 189 -4.44 17.22 20.54
C ALA A 189 -4.67 17.25 22.05
N VAL A 190 -5.51 16.35 22.59
CA VAL A 190 -5.73 16.22 24.04
C VAL A 190 -4.44 15.86 24.77
N ILE A 191 -3.64 14.93 24.25
CA ILE A 191 -2.33 14.56 24.80
C ILE A 191 -1.40 15.77 24.84
N PHE A 192 -1.27 16.51 23.73
CA PHE A 192 -0.41 17.69 23.68
C PHE A 192 -0.86 18.79 24.62
N VAL A 193 -2.16 19.09 24.65
CA VAL A 193 -2.72 20.07 25.58
C VAL A 193 -2.45 19.65 27.02
N TYR A 194 -2.67 18.38 27.36
CA TYR A 194 -2.40 17.86 28.70
C TYR A 194 -0.92 17.99 29.09
N LEU A 195 0.01 17.74 28.16
CA LEU A 195 1.44 17.95 28.40
C LEU A 195 1.80 19.40 28.73
N LEU A 196 1.11 20.39 28.15
CA LEU A 196 1.36 21.80 28.47
C LEU A 196 1.07 22.13 29.94
N PHE A 197 0.20 21.39 30.62
CA PHE A 197 -0.07 21.59 32.05
C PHE A 197 1.10 21.14 32.94
N PHE A 198 2.01 20.30 32.45
CA PHE A 198 3.27 19.95 33.14
C PHE A 198 4.36 21.02 33.02
N ALA A 199 4.08 22.15 32.35
CA ALA A 199 5.06 23.22 32.23
C ALA A 199 5.43 23.81 33.59
N ASP A 200 6.72 23.74 33.92
CA ASP A 200 7.26 24.22 35.18
C ASP A 200 8.47 25.14 34.94
N PRO A 201 8.42 26.42 35.36
CA PRO A 201 9.58 27.32 35.29
C PRO A 201 10.75 26.85 36.17
N GLY A 202 10.49 26.08 37.24
CA GLY A 202 11.51 25.51 38.13
C GLY A 202 12.39 24.45 37.47
N GLU A 203 11.86 23.74 36.47
CA GLU A 203 12.59 22.72 35.71
C GLU A 203 13.49 23.31 34.62
N ARG A 204 14.56 22.61 34.25
CA ARG A 204 15.46 23.07 33.16
C ARG A 204 14.71 23.09 31.82
N ALA A 205 14.97 24.14 31.02
CA ALA A 205 14.37 24.30 29.69
C ALA A 205 14.61 23.08 28.78
N VAL A 206 15.81 22.48 28.86
CA VAL A 206 16.17 21.29 28.10
C VAL A 206 15.31 20.08 28.51
N THR A 207 15.10 19.86 29.81
CA THR A 207 14.25 18.76 30.32
C THR A 207 12.81 18.89 29.81
N GLN A 208 12.25 20.09 29.92
CA GLN A 208 10.89 20.40 29.44
C GLN A 208 10.78 20.25 27.92
N GLY A 209 11.82 20.63 27.17
CA GLY A 209 11.91 20.42 25.74
C GLY A 209 12.01 18.95 25.34
N VAL A 210 12.77 18.13 26.07
CA VAL A 210 12.88 16.68 25.83
C VAL A 210 11.56 15.97 26.14
N LEU A 211 10.88 16.37 27.23
CA LEU A 211 9.57 15.81 27.61
C LEU A 211 8.54 16.04 26.50
N MET A 212 8.38 17.28 26.02
CA MET A 212 7.43 17.57 24.95
C MET A 212 7.89 17.01 23.60
N GLY A 213 9.18 17.14 23.31
CA GLY A 213 9.75 16.75 22.03
C GLY A 213 9.72 15.24 21.79
N SER A 214 10.02 14.43 22.80
CA SER A 214 10.00 12.97 22.68
C SER A 214 8.61 12.44 22.34
N VAL A 215 7.56 12.89 23.06
CA VAL A 215 6.17 12.52 22.75
C VAL A 215 5.77 13.00 21.36
N THR A 216 6.14 14.23 20.99
CA THR A 216 5.83 14.77 19.65
C THR A 216 6.44 13.93 18.55
N VAL A 217 7.72 13.58 18.68
CA VAL A 217 8.43 12.76 17.68
C VAL A 217 7.77 11.40 17.54
N VAL A 218 7.49 10.70 18.65
CA VAL A 218 6.88 9.36 18.60
C VAL A 218 5.50 9.40 17.93
N ILE A 219 4.60 10.29 18.36
CA ILE A 219 3.27 10.41 17.78
C ILE A 219 3.35 10.74 16.28
N THR A 220 4.20 11.70 15.92
CA THR A 220 4.34 12.13 14.52
C THR A 220 4.89 11.01 13.64
N LEU A 221 5.90 10.28 14.10
CA LEU A 221 6.46 9.13 13.37
C LEU A 221 5.45 7.99 13.21
N MET A 222 4.67 7.68 14.25
CA MET A 222 3.64 6.64 14.16
C MET A 222 2.49 7.05 13.21
N LEU A 223 2.07 8.32 13.23
CA LEU A 223 1.10 8.83 12.26
C LEU A 223 1.65 8.84 10.83
N PHE A 224 2.94 9.12 10.64
CA PHE A 224 3.56 8.99 9.31
C PHE A 224 3.61 7.55 8.83
N LEU A 225 3.94 6.61 9.71
CA LEU A 225 3.90 5.18 9.39
C LEU A 225 2.47 4.75 9.01
N LEU A 226 1.47 5.30 9.70
CA LEU A 226 0.07 5.09 9.36
C LEU A 226 -0.29 5.62 7.97
N VAL A 227 0.04 6.88 7.65
CA VAL A 227 -0.17 7.47 6.30
C VAL A 227 0.54 6.64 5.22
N PHE A 228 1.72 6.11 5.54
CA PHE A 228 2.47 5.26 4.63
C PHE A 228 1.69 3.98 4.31
N PHE A 229 1.26 3.21 5.30
CA PHE A 229 0.53 1.97 5.04
C PHE A 229 -0.88 2.20 4.48
N ASP A 230 -1.53 3.32 4.82
CA ASP A 230 -2.87 3.66 4.31
C ASP A 230 -2.87 3.90 2.80
N HIS A 231 -1.74 4.36 2.24
CA HIS A 231 -1.59 4.59 0.80
C HIS A 231 -0.43 3.74 0.26
N PRO A 232 -0.62 2.44 0.01
CA PRO A 232 0.45 1.52 -0.38
C PRO A 232 1.08 1.86 -1.75
N HIS A 233 0.34 2.55 -2.61
CA HIS A 233 0.73 2.92 -3.97
C HIS A 233 1.29 4.35 -4.08
N GLY A 234 1.81 4.68 -5.26
CA GLY A 234 2.36 6.00 -5.60
C GLY A 234 3.88 6.08 -5.51
N ASP A 235 4.40 7.31 -5.65
CA ASP A 235 5.84 7.53 -5.69
C ASP A 235 6.44 7.64 -4.28
N GLY A 236 7.48 6.85 -4.03
CA GLY A 236 8.26 6.91 -2.80
C GLY A 236 9.01 5.63 -2.46
N VAL A 237 10.00 5.75 -1.58
CA VAL A 237 10.75 4.60 -1.07
C VAL A 237 9.80 3.70 -0.28
N GLY A 238 9.83 2.40 -0.60
CA GLY A 238 9.00 1.39 0.07
C GLY A 238 7.56 1.29 -0.45
N ARG A 239 7.14 2.12 -1.40
CA ARG A 239 5.84 1.96 -2.08
C ARG A 239 5.83 0.70 -2.96
N LEU A 240 4.65 0.16 -3.21
CA LEU A 240 4.51 -1.00 -4.08
C LEU A 240 4.89 -0.65 -5.53
N GLN A 241 5.64 -1.55 -6.16
CA GLN A 241 6.13 -1.43 -7.53
C GLN A 241 5.74 -2.69 -8.33
N PRO A 242 5.58 -2.60 -9.67
CA PRO A 242 5.14 -3.72 -10.52
C PRO A 242 6.23 -4.80 -10.73
N THR A 243 7.23 -4.86 -9.84
CA THR A 243 8.43 -5.69 -9.96
C THR A 243 8.16 -7.17 -10.20
N ALA A 244 7.12 -7.74 -9.58
CA ALA A 244 6.74 -9.12 -9.80
C ALA A 244 6.28 -9.35 -11.26
N MET A 245 5.46 -8.44 -11.80
CA MET A 245 4.97 -8.54 -13.17
C MET A 245 6.09 -8.23 -14.19
N GLU A 246 6.94 -7.23 -13.95
CA GLU A 246 8.12 -6.94 -14.77
C GLU A 246 9.08 -8.14 -14.86
N ARG A 247 9.28 -8.83 -13.73
CA ARG A 247 10.04 -10.08 -13.68
C ARG A 247 9.37 -11.16 -14.50
N THR A 248 8.05 -11.34 -14.38
CA THR A 248 7.30 -12.31 -15.20
C THR A 248 7.45 -12.01 -16.69
N ILE A 249 7.33 -10.75 -17.12
CA ILE A 249 7.54 -10.34 -18.52
C ILE A 249 8.95 -10.75 -18.99
N SER A 250 9.97 -10.45 -18.19
CA SER A 250 11.36 -10.78 -18.51
C SER A 250 11.61 -12.29 -18.61
N LEU A 251 10.97 -13.07 -17.73
CA LEU A 251 11.03 -14.53 -17.75
C LEU A 251 10.34 -15.10 -18.99
N ILE A 252 9.15 -14.58 -19.35
CA ILE A 252 8.44 -14.99 -20.55
C ILE A 252 9.29 -14.72 -21.79
N ASP A 253 9.83 -13.51 -21.95
CA ASP A 253 10.69 -13.16 -23.10
C ASP A 253 11.92 -14.09 -23.20
N SER A 254 12.53 -14.42 -22.06
CA SER A 254 13.66 -15.35 -21.99
C SER A 254 13.27 -16.78 -22.40
N GLN A 255 12.13 -17.28 -21.89
CA GLN A 255 11.63 -18.62 -22.20
C GLN A 255 11.25 -18.75 -23.68
N THR A 256 10.49 -17.78 -24.20
CA THR A 256 10.04 -17.70 -25.59
C THR A 256 11.23 -17.71 -26.57
N LYS A 257 12.32 -17.00 -26.24
CA LYS A 257 13.58 -17.05 -27.01
C LYS A 257 14.25 -18.42 -26.97
N LEU A 258 14.31 -19.07 -25.81
CA LEU A 258 14.97 -20.37 -25.64
C LEU A 258 14.25 -21.50 -26.38
N ILE A 259 12.92 -21.45 -26.46
CA ILE A 259 12.09 -22.45 -27.12
C ILE A 259 11.82 -22.13 -28.61
N GLY A 260 12.37 -21.02 -29.12
CA GLY A 260 12.23 -20.62 -30.53
C GLY A 260 10.82 -20.20 -30.94
N LEU A 261 9.96 -19.82 -29.98
CA LEU A 261 8.62 -19.30 -30.26
C LEU A 261 8.75 -17.83 -30.67
N THR A 262 8.38 -17.47 -31.89
CA THR A 262 8.23 -16.06 -32.30
C THR A 262 6.79 -15.63 -32.08
N VAL A 263 6.52 -14.96 -30.95
CA VAL A 263 5.22 -14.35 -30.66
C VAL A 263 5.35 -12.86 -30.95
N THR A 264 4.49 -12.33 -31.82
CA THR A 264 4.37 -10.87 -32.02
C THR A 264 3.15 -10.40 -31.26
N PRO A 265 3.31 -9.87 -30.02
CA PRO A 265 2.16 -9.48 -29.22
C PRO A 265 1.39 -8.32 -29.89
N PRO A 266 0.05 -8.30 -29.80
CA PRO A 266 -0.81 -7.28 -30.41
C PRO A 266 -0.78 -5.91 -29.69
N CYS A 267 0.25 -5.64 -28.88
CA CYS A 267 0.40 -4.44 -28.06
C CYS A 267 1.80 -3.82 -28.14
N ASP A 268 1.92 -2.56 -27.73
CA ASP A 268 3.21 -1.92 -27.43
C ASP A 268 3.83 -2.45 -26.12
N ASP A 269 4.93 -1.84 -25.67
CA ASP A 269 5.63 -2.26 -24.45
C ASP A 269 4.93 -1.84 -23.16
N ASP A 270 4.01 -0.87 -23.24
CA ASP A 270 3.14 -0.45 -22.13
C ASP A 270 1.82 -1.24 -22.07
N GLY A 271 1.59 -2.14 -23.04
CA GLY A 271 0.38 -2.95 -23.12
C GLY A 271 -0.81 -2.23 -23.76
N ASN A 272 -0.60 -1.12 -24.48
CA ASN A 272 -1.65 -0.53 -25.31
C ASN A 272 -1.79 -1.31 -26.62
N ARG A 273 -3.02 -1.42 -27.12
CA ARG A 273 -3.31 -2.07 -28.39
C ARG A 273 -2.64 -1.32 -29.56
N ARG A 274 -2.01 -2.06 -30.47
CA ARG A 274 -1.45 -1.52 -31.73
C ARG A 274 -2.51 -1.33 -32.80
#